data_AF-A0A348DE54-F1
#
_entry.id   AF-A0A348DE54-F1
#
_cell.length_a   1.000
_cell.length_b   1.000
_cell.length_c   1.000
_cell.angle_alpha   90.00
_cell.angle_beta   90.00
_cell.angle_gamma   90.00
#
_symmetry.space_group_name_H-M   'P 1'
#
loop_
_entity.id
_entity.type
_entity.pdbx_description
1 polymer ?
#
loop_
_entity_poly.entity_id
_entity_poly.type
_entity_poly.pdbx_seq_one_letter_code
_entity_poly.pdbx_strand_id
1 'polypeptide(L)'
;MKNIFARSQRIMHWLVLLMIVIAYAAMELKGFTSKGSAPRALLVLTHYTAGVSVLILMVVRVGLKLTHHDPDIIPQPPRWQTISAKAVHGLLYLMFLSLPLLGVLSLYVGQVEWSFLGLQMPIAAAKNPELQHSLKSVHELIANAGYFLVGLHAAAALFHHYIVRDNTLERMLPFMHPRANRK
;
A
#
# COMPACT_ATOMS: atom_id res chain seq x y z
N MET A 1 -24.10 16.76 6.62
CA MET A 1 -23.51 15.51 6.06
C MET A 1 -22.10 15.37 6.61
N LYS A 2 -21.62 14.17 6.92
CA LYS A 2 -20.25 13.99 7.40
C LYS A 2 -19.30 14.20 6.22
N ASN A 3 -18.59 15.32 6.20
CA ASN A 3 -17.67 15.65 5.12
C ASN A 3 -16.35 14.84 5.18
N ILE A 4 -16.29 13.69 5.85
CA ILE A 4 -15.07 12.90 6.07
C ILE A 4 -15.31 11.42 5.77
N PHE A 5 -14.25 10.67 5.47
CA PHE A 5 -14.34 9.23 5.26
C PHE A 5 -14.75 8.49 6.54
N ALA A 6 -15.39 7.33 6.38
CA ALA A 6 -15.74 6.48 7.51
C ALA A 6 -14.50 6.12 8.33
N ARG A 7 -14.65 5.96 9.65
CA ARG A 7 -13.53 5.65 10.56
C ARG A 7 -12.76 4.40 10.11
N SER A 8 -13.47 3.37 9.66
CA SER A 8 -12.89 2.14 9.09
C SER A 8 -11.98 2.43 7.89
N GLN A 9 -12.44 3.22 6.92
CA GLN A 9 -11.67 3.60 5.72
C GLN A 9 -10.40 4.39 6.07
N ARG A 10 -10.50 5.33 7.03
CA ARG A 10 -9.36 6.11 7.50
C ARG A 10 -8.32 5.24 8.20
N ILE A 11 -8.75 4.42 9.17
CA ILE A 11 -7.85 3.48 9.86
C ILE A 11 -7.16 2.57 8.84
N MET A 12 -7.93 2.00 7.91
CA MET A 12 -7.37 1.12 6.88
C MET A 12 -6.37 1.83 5.98
N HIS A 13 -6.56 3.12 5.67
CA HIS A 13 -5.58 3.91 4.91
C HIS A 13 -4.24 4.01 5.61
N TRP A 14 -4.26 4.43 6.87
CA TRP A 14 -3.03 4.63 7.62
C TRP A 14 -2.35 3.32 7.99
N LEU A 15 -3.10 2.25 8.23
CA LEU A 15 -2.53 0.92 8.44
C LEU A 15 -1.86 0.38 7.17
N VAL A 16 -2.50 0.52 6.00
CA VAL A 16 -1.87 0.14 4.72
C VAL A 16 -0.59 0.94 4.50
N LEU A 17 -0.62 2.26 4.69
CA LEU A 17 0.57 3.10 4.56
C LEU A 17 1.69 2.67 5.51
N LEU A 18 1.36 2.39 6.79
CA LEU A 18 2.33 1.91 7.76
C LEU A 18 2.97 0.58 7.31
N MET A 19 2.17 -0.38 6.86
CA MET A 19 2.69 -1.67 6.38
C MET A 19 3.54 -1.52 5.12
N ILE A 20 3.17 -0.62 4.20
CA ILE A 20 3.99 -0.28 3.03
C ILE A 20 5.35 0.28 3.46
N VAL A 21 5.36 1.26 4.38
CA VAL A 21 6.60 1.86 4.89
C VAL A 21 7.49 0.81 5.54
N ILE A 22 6.93 -0.09 6.36
CA ILE A 22 7.69 -1.19 6.96
C ILE A 22 8.26 -2.13 5.90
N ALA A 23 7.47 -2.49 4.88
CA ALA A 23 7.90 -3.40 3.81
C ALA A 23 9.08 -2.83 3.00
N TYR A 24 9.02 -1.54 2.63
CA TYR A 24 10.12 -0.85 1.94
C TYR A 24 11.33 -0.66 2.86
N ALA A 25 11.12 -0.15 4.08
CA ALA A 25 12.20 0.06 5.04
C ALA A 25 12.97 -1.24 5.32
N ALA A 26 12.27 -2.37 5.45
CA ALA A 26 12.90 -3.66 5.64
C ALA A 26 13.86 -4.03 4.50
N MET A 27 13.49 -3.75 3.25
CA MET A 27 14.31 -4.07 2.08
C MET A 27 15.46 -3.08 1.85
N GLU A 28 15.25 -1.79 2.13
CA GLU A 28 16.31 -0.79 2.09
C GLU A 28 17.35 -1.05 3.20
N LEU A 29 16.89 -1.30 4.43
CA LEU A 29 17.78 -1.58 5.56
C LEU A 29 18.53 -2.91 5.42
N LYS A 30 17.96 -3.88 4.70
CA LYS A 30 18.61 -5.17 4.41
C LYS A 30 19.95 -4.97 3.69
N GLY A 31 20.11 -3.91 2.90
CA GLY A 31 21.38 -3.57 2.23
C GLY A 31 22.55 -3.35 3.18
N PHE A 32 22.28 -2.89 4.41
CA PHE A 32 23.29 -2.60 5.44
C PHE A 32 23.64 -3.80 6.32
N THR A 33 23.08 -4.98 6.02
CA THR A 33 23.30 -6.21 6.80
C THR A 33 24.15 -7.22 6.04
N SER A 34 24.98 -7.97 6.75
CA SER A 34 25.80 -9.05 6.15
C SER A 34 24.93 -10.20 5.66
N LYS A 35 25.30 -10.79 4.52
CA LYS A 35 24.62 -11.97 3.95
C LYS A 35 24.68 -13.14 4.95
N GLY A 36 23.57 -13.85 5.12
CA GLY A 36 23.45 -14.98 6.05
C GLY A 36 23.27 -14.61 7.52
N SER A 37 23.29 -13.33 7.88
CA SER A 37 23.13 -12.91 9.28
C SER A 37 21.68 -12.97 9.76
N ALA A 38 21.49 -13.15 11.07
CA ALA A 38 20.17 -13.14 11.70
C ALA A 38 19.40 -11.80 11.47
N PRO A 39 20.02 -10.61 11.57
CA PRO A 39 19.35 -9.36 11.23
C PRO A 39 18.85 -9.31 9.79
N ARG A 40 19.62 -9.84 8.82
CA ARG A 40 19.19 -9.91 7.42
C ARG A 40 17.97 -10.80 7.25
N ALA A 41 17.96 -11.97 7.90
CA ALA A 41 16.84 -12.89 7.88
C ALA A 41 15.58 -12.26 8.48
N LEU A 42 15.72 -11.53 9.60
CA LEU A 42 14.62 -10.80 10.23
C LEU A 42 14.03 -9.73 9.30
N LEU A 43 14.86 -8.94 8.62
CA LEU A 43 14.40 -7.92 7.67
C LEU A 43 13.67 -8.55 6.47
N VAL A 44 14.18 -9.67 5.96
CA VAL A 44 13.51 -10.40 4.86
C VAL A 44 12.15 -10.94 5.31
N LEU A 45 12.06 -11.56 6.49
CA LEU A 45 10.79 -12.04 7.06
C LEU A 45 9.81 -10.89 7.35
N THR A 46 10.33 -9.75 7.84
CA THR A 46 9.55 -8.53 8.07
C THR A 46 8.94 -8.02 6.76
N HIS A 47 9.73 -8.00 5.68
CA HIS A 47 9.23 -7.63 4.35
C HIS A 47 8.11 -8.57 3.88
N TYR A 48 8.28 -9.89 4.01
CA TYR A 48 7.26 -10.86 3.63
C TYR A 48 5.97 -10.68 4.44
N THR A 49 6.10 -10.55 5.76
CA THR A 49 4.96 -10.38 6.67
C THR A 49 4.22 -9.07 6.40
N ALA A 50 4.95 -7.96 6.22
CA ALA A 50 4.35 -6.67 5.89
C ALA A 50 3.68 -6.70 4.52
N GLY A 51 4.30 -7.31 3.50
CA GLY A 51 3.74 -7.45 2.16
C GLY A 51 2.42 -8.21 2.14
N VAL A 52 2.35 -9.37 2.80
CA VAL A 52 1.10 -10.15 2.92
C VAL A 52 0.04 -9.35 3.69
N SER A 53 0.45 -8.62 4.74
CA SER A 53 -0.45 -7.75 5.49
C SER A 53 -1.03 -6.64 4.61
N VAL A 54 -0.22 -6.01 3.74
CA VAL A 54 -0.71 -5.05 2.74
C VAL A 54 -1.77 -5.68 1.85
N LEU A 55 -1.54 -6.90 1.32
CA LEU A 55 -2.51 -7.59 0.47
C LEU A 55 -3.86 -7.78 1.18
N ILE A 56 -3.84 -8.33 2.40
CA ILE A 56 -5.05 -8.57 3.20
C ILE A 56 -5.78 -7.25 3.48
N LEU A 57 -5.05 -6.22 3.95
CA LEU A 57 -5.62 -4.92 4.26
C LEU A 57 -6.19 -4.24 3.00
N MET A 58 -5.54 -4.40 1.84
CA MET A 58 -6.02 -3.87 0.57
C MET A 58 -7.30 -4.56 0.10
N VAL A 59 -7.43 -5.88 0.27
CA VAL A 59 -8.69 -6.60 -0.03
C VAL A 59 -9.82 -6.06 0.86
N VAL A 60 -9.58 -5.89 2.16
CA VAL A 60 -10.58 -5.29 3.07
C VAL A 60 -10.89 -3.85 2.65
N ARG A 61 -9.87 -3.07 2.27
CA ARG A 61 -10.02 -1.69 1.80
C ARG A 61 -10.88 -1.60 0.53
N VAL A 62 -10.75 -2.54 -0.40
CA VAL A 62 -11.63 -2.64 -1.58
C VAL A 62 -13.07 -2.90 -1.13
N GLY A 63 -13.31 -3.86 -0.25
CA GLY A 63 -14.65 -4.12 0.30
C GLY A 63 -15.26 -2.88 0.97
N LEU A 64 -14.48 -2.15 1.76
CA LEU A 64 -14.91 -0.89 2.38
C LEU A 64 -15.19 0.21 1.34
N LYS A 65 -14.38 0.30 0.29
CA LYS A 65 -14.57 1.27 -0.80
C LYS A 65 -15.87 1.03 -1.57
N LEU A 66 -16.25 -0.24 -1.76
CA LEU A 66 -17.48 -0.60 -2.47
C LEU A 66 -18.74 -0.40 -1.61
N THR A 67 -18.60 -0.44 -0.29
CA THR A 67 -19.73 -0.37 0.65
C THR A 67 -19.98 1.01 1.24
N HIS A 68 -19.00 1.93 1.14
CA HIS A 68 -19.09 3.26 1.72
C HIS A 68 -19.04 4.35 0.64
N HIS A 69 -19.79 5.42 0.87
CA HIS A 69 -19.76 6.60 0.03
C HIS A 69 -18.48 7.43 0.25
N ASP A 70 -17.96 8.03 -0.83
CA ASP A 70 -16.86 8.98 -0.77
C ASP A 70 -17.40 10.36 -0.36
N PRO A 71 -16.86 11.03 0.66
CA PRO A 71 -17.24 12.41 0.97
C PRO A 71 -16.88 13.36 -0.19
N ASP A 72 -17.54 14.51 -0.26
CA ASP A 72 -17.28 15.55 -1.25
C ASP A 72 -15.99 16.33 -0.97
N ILE A 73 -15.26 16.69 -2.03
CA ILE A 73 -14.12 17.62 -1.94
C ILE A 73 -14.69 19.03 -1.99
N ILE A 74 -14.29 19.86 -1.04
CA ILE A 74 -14.77 21.24 -0.89
C ILE A 74 -13.56 22.18 -0.78
N PRO A 75 -13.46 23.20 -1.65
CA PRO A 75 -14.32 23.48 -2.82
C PRO A 75 -14.24 22.38 -3.90
N GLN A 76 -15.25 22.30 -4.77
CA GLN A 76 -15.28 21.26 -5.81
C GLN A 76 -14.12 21.43 -6.80
N PRO A 77 -13.32 20.38 -7.04
CA PRO A 77 -12.22 20.45 -7.98
C PRO A 77 -12.72 20.40 -9.43
N PRO A 78 -11.95 20.94 -10.39
CA PRO A 78 -12.26 20.81 -11.80
C PRO A 78 -12.24 19.32 -12.23
N ARG A 79 -13.06 18.98 -13.24
CA ARG A 79 -13.28 17.58 -13.67
C ARG A 79 -11.99 16.81 -13.97
N TRP A 80 -10.99 17.47 -14.55
CA TRP A 80 -9.71 16.83 -14.88
C TRP A 80 -8.97 16.35 -13.62
N GLN A 81 -9.01 17.11 -12.52
CA GLN A 81 -8.41 16.66 -11.24
C GLN A 81 -9.15 15.47 -10.66
N THR A 82 -10.49 15.45 -10.75
CA THR A 82 -11.30 14.30 -10.30
C THR A 82 -10.97 13.04 -11.11
N ILE A 83 -10.82 13.15 -12.43
CA ILE A 83 -10.46 12.02 -13.29
C ILE A 83 -9.05 11.53 -12.96
N SER A 84 -8.06 12.44 -12.87
CA SER A 84 -6.69 12.10 -12.50
C SER A 84 -6.59 11.44 -11.12
N ALA A 85 -7.33 11.95 -10.13
CA ALA A 85 -7.38 11.35 -8.79
C ALA A 85 -7.95 9.92 -8.83
N LYS A 86 -9.01 9.68 -9.61
CA LYS A 86 -9.57 8.33 -9.79
C LYS A 86 -8.56 7.40 -10.48
N ALA A 87 -7.84 7.87 -11.49
CA ALA A 87 -6.81 7.09 -12.18
C ALA A 87 -5.66 6.72 -11.24
N VAL A 88 -5.11 7.68 -10.50
CA VAL A 88 -4.04 7.44 -9.51
C VAL A 88 -4.51 6.46 -8.42
N HIS A 89 -5.73 6.63 -7.89
CA HIS A 89 -6.27 5.66 -6.95
C HIS A 89 -6.41 4.26 -7.58
N GLY A 90 -6.95 4.14 -8.78
CA GLY A 90 -7.06 2.85 -9.48
C GLY A 90 -5.70 2.18 -9.65
N LEU A 91 -4.67 2.94 -10.05
CA LEU A 91 -3.30 2.45 -10.16
C LEU A 91 -2.72 2.01 -8.82
N LEU A 92 -2.89 2.80 -7.74
CA LEU A 92 -2.45 2.42 -6.40
C LEU A 92 -3.12 1.13 -5.91
N TYR A 93 -4.42 0.97 -6.18
CA TYR A 93 -5.15 -0.25 -5.83
C TYR A 93 -4.61 -1.47 -6.57
N LEU A 94 -4.49 -1.37 -7.90
CA LEU A 94 -3.93 -2.44 -8.73
C LEU A 94 -2.50 -2.79 -8.30
N MET A 95 -1.67 -1.77 -8.08
CA MET A 95 -0.28 -1.91 -7.65
C MET A 95 -0.16 -2.64 -6.31
N PHE A 96 -0.84 -2.17 -5.27
CA PHE A 96 -0.70 -2.77 -3.93
C PHE A 96 -1.49 -4.07 -3.71
N LEU A 97 -2.34 -4.46 -4.66
CA LEU A 97 -2.87 -5.84 -4.74
C LEU A 97 -1.92 -6.78 -5.48
N SER A 98 -1.43 -6.36 -6.65
CA SER A 98 -0.58 -7.20 -7.50
C SER A 98 0.83 -7.39 -6.93
N LEU A 99 1.42 -6.35 -6.35
CA LEU A 99 2.79 -6.38 -5.85
C LEU A 99 3.03 -7.49 -4.81
N PRO A 100 2.31 -7.55 -3.67
CA PRO A 100 2.50 -8.63 -2.70
C PRO A 100 2.08 -10.00 -3.25
N LEU A 101 1.08 -10.06 -4.14
CA LEU A 101 0.68 -11.31 -4.80
C LEU A 101 1.82 -11.89 -5.66
N LEU A 102 2.50 -11.05 -6.45
CA LEU A 102 3.68 -11.44 -7.23
C LEU A 102 4.81 -11.91 -6.33
N GLY A 103 5.02 -11.24 -5.19
CA GLY A 103 6.01 -11.61 -4.18
C GLY A 103 5.75 -13.02 -3.64
N VAL A 104 4.53 -13.28 -3.17
CA VAL A 104 4.11 -14.59 -2.66
C VAL A 104 4.24 -15.68 -3.74
N LEU A 105 3.82 -15.41 -4.97
CA LEU A 105 3.93 -16.38 -6.06
C LEU A 105 5.41 -16.70 -6.38
N SER A 106 6.29 -15.70 -6.35
CA SER A 106 7.74 -15.88 -6.51
C SER A 106 8.35 -16.75 -5.39
N LEU A 107 7.90 -16.58 -4.15
CA LEU A 107 8.32 -17.43 -3.02
C LEU A 107 7.84 -18.88 -3.23
N TYR A 108 6.57 -19.03 -3.60
CA TYR A 108 5.92 -20.32 -3.83
C TYR A 108 6.62 -21.15 -4.91
N VAL A 109 6.78 -20.62 -6.13
CA VAL A 109 7.41 -21.33 -7.26
C VAL A 109 8.93 -21.46 -7.11
N GLY A 110 9.52 -20.64 -6.24
CA GLY A 110 10.93 -20.66 -5.88
C GLY A 110 11.30 -21.70 -4.83
N GLN A 111 10.32 -22.36 -4.21
CA GLN A 111 10.49 -23.21 -3.03
C GLN A 111 11.24 -22.50 -1.89
N VAL A 112 10.94 -21.21 -1.69
CA VAL A 112 11.49 -20.47 -0.54
C VAL A 112 10.65 -20.82 0.67
N GLU A 113 11.28 -21.37 1.71
CA GLU A 113 10.63 -21.60 2.99
C GLU A 113 10.51 -20.30 3.77
N TRP A 114 9.30 -19.99 4.24
CA TRP A 114 9.00 -18.82 5.04
C TRP A 114 7.71 -19.02 5.81
N SER A 115 7.50 -18.19 6.83
CA SER A 115 6.28 -18.18 7.62
C SER A 115 5.60 -16.81 7.58
N PHE A 116 4.28 -16.83 7.66
CA PHE A 116 3.46 -15.65 7.91
C PHE A 116 2.88 -15.76 9.31
N LEU A 117 3.29 -14.88 10.22
CA LEU A 117 2.85 -14.89 11.63
C LEU A 117 3.04 -16.26 12.32
N GLY A 118 4.14 -16.96 12.01
CA GLY A 118 4.47 -18.28 12.56
C GLY A 118 3.83 -19.45 11.83
N LEU A 119 2.92 -19.22 10.88
CA LEU A 119 2.36 -20.26 10.03
C LEU A 119 3.26 -20.50 8.82
N GLN A 120 3.75 -21.74 8.65
CA GLN A 120 4.54 -22.10 7.48
C GLN A 120 3.68 -21.98 6.22
N MET A 121 4.20 -21.25 5.24
CA MET A 121 3.48 -21.03 3.98
C MET A 121 3.78 -22.15 2.98
N PRO A 122 2.82 -22.54 2.13
CA PRO A 122 3.02 -23.61 1.17
C PRO A 122 4.07 -23.21 0.13
N ILE A 123 4.70 -24.23 -0.44
CA ILE A 123 5.64 -24.12 -1.56
C ILE A 123 5.19 -25.03 -2.70
N ALA A 124 5.64 -24.75 -3.92
CA ALA A 124 5.35 -25.59 -5.07
C ALA A 124 6.04 -26.96 -4.94
N ALA A 125 5.42 -28.00 -5.52
CA ALA A 125 6.00 -29.35 -5.55
C ALA A 125 7.32 -29.39 -6.35
N ALA A 126 7.42 -28.57 -7.40
CA ALA A 126 8.63 -28.44 -8.22
C ALA A 126 9.04 -26.97 -8.33
N LYS A 127 10.35 -26.72 -8.31
CA LYS A 127 10.93 -25.40 -8.50
C LYS A 127 10.81 -24.96 -9.95
N ASN A 128 10.39 -23.72 -10.19
CA ASN A 128 10.40 -23.08 -11.50
C ASN A 128 11.25 -21.79 -11.45
N PRO A 129 12.56 -21.85 -11.74
CA PRO A 129 13.46 -20.70 -11.66
C PRO A 129 13.14 -19.59 -12.67
N GLU A 130 12.72 -19.94 -13.88
CA GLU A 130 12.40 -18.97 -14.94
C GLU A 130 11.18 -18.12 -14.57
N LEU A 131 10.12 -18.78 -14.08
CA LEU A 131 8.94 -18.08 -13.59
C LEU A 131 9.26 -17.28 -12.33
N GLN A 132 10.03 -17.84 -11.39
CA GLN A 132 10.47 -17.11 -10.21
C GLN A 132 11.21 -15.82 -10.58
N HIS A 133 12.16 -15.91 -11.51
CA HIS A 133 12.92 -14.76 -11.97
C HIS A 133 12.00 -13.70 -12.59
N SER A 134 11.11 -14.11 -13.50
CA SER A 134 10.15 -13.20 -14.15
C SER A 134 9.26 -12.49 -13.13
N LEU A 135 8.72 -13.22 -12.15
CA LEU A 135 7.89 -12.66 -11.08
C LEU A 135 8.66 -11.66 -10.22
N LYS A 136 9.92 -11.96 -9.87
CA LYS A 136 10.78 -11.04 -9.13
C LYS A 136 11.07 -9.77 -9.93
N SER A 137 11.40 -9.89 -11.21
CA SER A 137 11.67 -8.73 -12.06
C SER A 137 10.45 -7.81 -12.16
N VAL A 138 9.25 -8.38 -12.35
CA VAL A 138 8.01 -7.58 -12.38
C VAL A 138 7.71 -6.98 -11.01
N HIS A 139 7.90 -7.75 -9.92
CA HIS A 139 7.72 -7.25 -8.55
C HIS A 139 8.67 -6.07 -8.27
N GLU A 140 9.95 -6.16 -8.62
CA GLU A 140 10.92 -5.09 -8.45
C GLU A 140 10.58 -3.85 -9.28
N LEU A 141 10.16 -4.04 -10.54
CA LEU A 141 9.70 -2.95 -11.40
C LEU A 141 8.51 -2.20 -10.78
N ILE A 142 7.49 -2.94 -10.33
CA ILE A 142 6.29 -2.35 -9.71
C ILE A 142 6.64 -1.69 -8.37
N ALA A 143 7.51 -2.31 -7.56
CA ALA A 143 7.97 -1.74 -6.30
C ALA A 143 8.71 -0.41 -6.53
N ASN A 144 9.57 -0.32 -7.53
CA ASN A 144 10.26 0.92 -7.88
C ASN A 144 9.30 2.00 -8.37
N ALA A 145 8.34 1.65 -9.24
CA ALA A 145 7.28 2.56 -9.67
C ALA A 145 6.40 3.03 -8.49
N GLY A 146 6.24 2.18 -7.46
CA GLY A 146 5.50 2.48 -6.25
C GLY A 146 6.04 3.66 -5.46
N TYR A 147 7.37 3.84 -5.38
CA TYR A 147 7.97 5.03 -4.75
C TYR A 147 7.45 6.31 -5.40
N PHE A 148 7.47 6.36 -6.73
CA PHE A 148 7.01 7.53 -7.47
C PHE A 148 5.51 7.76 -7.30
N LEU A 149 4.69 6.71 -7.44
CA LEU A 149 3.24 6.86 -7.40
C LEU A 149 2.73 7.22 -6.00
N VAL A 150 3.30 6.63 -4.94
CA VAL A 150 3.00 7.00 -3.55
C VAL A 150 3.48 8.42 -3.27
N GLY A 151 4.69 8.78 -3.73
CA GLY A 151 5.23 10.13 -3.60
C GLY A 151 4.35 11.18 -4.26
N LEU A 152 3.92 10.94 -5.51
CA LEU A 152 3.00 11.79 -6.24
C LEU A 152 1.65 11.93 -5.52
N HIS A 153 1.09 10.82 -5.03
CA HIS A 153 -0.15 10.81 -4.27
C HIS A 153 -0.05 11.65 -2.99
N ALA A 154 1.01 11.46 -2.21
CA ALA A 154 1.26 12.23 -0.99
C ALA A 154 1.50 13.72 -1.30
N ALA A 155 2.32 14.03 -2.30
CA ALA A 155 2.59 15.39 -2.72
C ALA A 155 1.32 16.10 -3.18
N ALA A 156 0.45 15.42 -3.93
CA ALA A 156 -0.85 15.96 -4.32
C ALA A 156 -1.71 16.26 -3.08
N ALA A 157 -1.81 15.33 -2.13
CA ALA A 157 -2.55 15.56 -0.89
C ALA A 157 -2.03 16.77 -0.09
N LEU A 158 -0.71 16.94 0.01
CA LEU A 158 -0.09 18.09 0.67
C LEU A 158 -0.29 19.40 -0.12
N PHE A 159 -0.19 19.35 -1.45
CA PHE A 159 -0.49 20.48 -2.33
C PHE A 159 -1.93 20.96 -2.15
N HIS A 160 -2.88 20.02 -2.14
CA HIS A 160 -4.29 20.30 -1.89
C HIS A 160 -4.52 20.89 -0.50
N HIS A 161 -3.80 20.39 0.52
CA HIS A 161 -3.95 20.87 1.88
C HIS A 161 -3.35 22.27 2.11
N TYR A 162 -2.13 22.52 1.63
CA TYR A 162 -1.39 23.75 1.96
C TYR A 162 -1.55 24.87 0.92
N ILE A 163 -1.65 24.52 -0.36
CA ILE A 163 -1.70 25.48 -1.47
C ILE A 163 -3.14 25.71 -1.92
N VAL A 164 -3.86 24.66 -2.31
CA VAL A 164 -5.28 24.78 -2.72
C VAL A 164 -6.16 25.09 -1.51
N ARG A 165 -5.75 24.64 -0.32
CA ARG A 165 -6.46 24.80 0.96
C ARG A 165 -7.87 24.22 0.94
N ASP A 166 -8.02 23.07 0.26
CA ASP A 166 -9.26 22.30 0.29
C ASP A 166 -9.22 21.21 1.38
N ASN A 167 -10.35 20.51 1.54
CA ASN A 167 -10.48 19.47 2.55
C ASN A 167 -9.91 18.09 2.14
N THR A 168 -9.20 17.95 1.02
CA THR A 168 -8.81 16.63 0.46
C THR A 168 -8.10 15.73 1.49
N LEU A 169 -7.02 16.22 2.10
CA LEU A 169 -6.27 15.47 3.12
C LEU A 169 -7.05 15.34 4.44
N GLU A 170 -7.71 16.42 4.86
CA GLU A 170 -8.44 16.52 6.12
C GLU A 170 -9.45 15.39 6.32
N ARG A 171 -10.08 14.96 5.22
CA ARG A 171 -11.08 13.88 5.22
C ARG A 171 -10.52 12.50 5.49
N MET A 172 -9.21 12.31 5.29
CA MET A 172 -8.53 11.02 5.47
C MET A 172 -7.75 10.94 6.80
N LEU A 173 -7.51 12.06 7.49
CA LEU A 173 -6.75 12.09 8.74
C LEU A 173 -7.39 11.21 9.83
N PRO A 174 -6.59 10.43 10.59
CA PRO A 174 -7.10 9.35 11.44
C PRO A 174 -7.91 9.85 12.66
N PHE A 175 -7.55 11.01 13.21
CA PHE A 175 -8.11 11.54 14.46
C PHE A 175 -8.94 12.83 14.31
N MET A 176 -9.30 13.21 13.08
CA MET A 176 -10.15 14.38 12.87
C MET A 176 -11.59 14.08 13.32
N HIS A 177 -12.06 14.88 14.28
CA HIS A 177 -13.48 15.09 14.54
C HIS A 177 -14.04 16.01 13.45
N PRO A 178 -15.29 15.81 13.00
CA PRO A 178 -15.94 16.76 12.09
C PRO A 178 -15.88 18.15 12.73
N ARG A 179 -15.11 19.09 12.17
CA ARG A 179 -15.18 20.48 12.60
C ARG A 179 -16.58 20.98 12.22
N ALA A 180 -17.37 21.39 13.20
CA ALA A 180 -18.58 22.17 12.93
C ALA A 180 -18.16 23.40 12.12
N ASN A 181 -18.82 23.63 10.97
CA ASN A 181 -18.61 24.72 10.01
C ASN A 181 -17.74 25.87 10.53
N ARG A 182 -16.55 26.06 9.96
CA ARG A 182 -16.00 27.42 9.89
C ARG A 182 -16.92 28.19 8.94
N LYS A 183 -17.62 29.18 9.50
CA LYS A 183 -18.44 30.16 8.79
C LYS A 183 -17.63 30.87 7.72
#